data_AF-M6KDU5-F1
#
_entry.id   AF-M6KDU5-F1
#
_cell.length_a   1.000
_cell.length_b   1.000
_cell.length_c   1.000
_cell.angle_alpha   90.00
_cell.angle_beta   90.00
_cell.angle_gamma   90.00
#
_symmetry.space_group_name_H-M   'P 1'
#
loop_
_entity.id
_entity.type
_entity.pdbx_description
1 polymer ?
#
loop_
_entity_poly.entity_id
_entity_poly.type
_entity_poly.pdbx_seq_one_letter_code
_entity_poly.pdbx_strand_id
1 'polypeptide(L)'
;MVYEINFSNINPKIENHIEPIYYLCKEALGKSLLDEYHSQKQALSKYYIGQMILTETVLDVIKRELKRLTPGVKIENDEIEEVLRSDIIKRDVLEGDKAVDAKKNSESCK
;
A
#
# COMPACT_ATOMS: atom_id res chain seq x y z
N MET A 1 -5.99 5.30 -13.70
CA MET A 1 -5.39 4.15 -14.41
C MET A 1 -4.67 3.25 -13.42
N VAL A 2 -4.97 1.95 -13.47
CA VAL A 2 -4.28 0.89 -12.70
C VAL A 2 -3.33 0.09 -13.60
N TYR A 3 -3.59 0.10 -14.92
CA TYR A 3 -2.77 -0.56 -15.93
C TYR A 3 -2.11 0.48 -16.85
N GLU A 4 -0.80 0.34 -17.04
CA GLU A 4 -0.03 1.02 -18.07
C GLU A 4 0.83 -0.05 -18.76
N ILE A 5 0.63 -0.24 -20.06
CA ILE A 5 1.37 -1.23 -20.86
C ILE A 5 2.07 -0.48 -21.97
N ASN A 6 3.41 -0.46 -21.94
CA ASN A 6 4.22 0.12 -23.00
C ASN A 6 4.59 -0.96 -24.02
N PHE A 7 3.77 -1.10 -25.06
CA PHE A 7 3.98 -2.10 -26.13
C PHE A 7 5.32 -1.96 -26.85
N SER A 8 5.90 -0.76 -26.92
CA SER A 8 7.18 -0.54 -27.59
C SER A 8 8.38 -1.14 -26.84
N ASN A 9 8.25 -1.38 -25.54
CA ASN A 9 9.32 -1.94 -24.70
C ASN A 9 9.05 -3.38 -24.22
N ILE A 10 8.04 -4.05 -24.78
CA ILE A 10 7.72 -5.44 -24.41
C ILE A 10 8.74 -6.40 -25.02
N ASN A 11 9.26 -7.28 -24.18
CA ASN A 11 10.12 -8.39 -24.61
C ASN A 11 9.39 -9.70 -24.26
N PRO A 12 8.99 -10.51 -25.25
CA PRO A 12 8.24 -11.73 -25.00
C PRO A 12 9.02 -12.84 -24.31
N LYS A 13 10.34 -12.69 -24.15
CA LYS A 13 11.18 -13.61 -23.38
C LYS A 13 11.22 -13.27 -21.88
N ILE A 14 10.71 -12.10 -21.50
CA ILE A 14 10.66 -11.66 -20.10
C ILE A 14 9.25 -11.91 -19.58
N GLU A 15 9.12 -12.85 -18.64
CA GLU A 15 7.83 -13.26 -18.08
C GLU A 15 7.04 -12.08 -17.49
N ASN A 16 7.72 -11.21 -16.73
CA ASN A 16 7.11 -10.00 -16.15
C ASN A 16 6.58 -8.99 -17.19
N HIS A 17 7.05 -9.04 -18.45
CA HIS A 17 6.52 -8.17 -19.52
C HIS A 17 5.27 -8.78 -20.15
N ILE A 18 5.11 -10.11 -20.10
CA ILE A 18 4.00 -10.85 -20.70
C ILE A 18 2.85 -11.06 -19.71
N GLU A 19 3.14 -11.26 -18.43
CA GLU A 19 2.16 -11.46 -17.37
C GLU A 19 1.05 -10.37 -17.36
N PRO A 20 1.35 -9.05 -17.47
CA PRO A 20 0.31 -8.02 -17.53
C PRO A 20 -0.61 -8.14 -18.75
N ILE A 21 -0.10 -8.65 -19.87
CA ILE A 21 -0.86 -8.86 -21.11
C ILE A 21 -1.80 -10.06 -20.93
N TYR A 22 -1.36 -11.10 -20.21
CA TYR A 22 -2.17 -12.29 -19.95
C TYR A 22 -3.48 -11.95 -19.22
N TYR A 23 -3.48 -10.99 -18.29
CA TYR A 23 -4.70 -10.57 -17.61
C TYR A 23 -5.76 -9.95 -18.54
N LEU A 24 -5.37 -9.50 -19.74
CA LEU A 24 -6.29 -9.00 -20.77
C LEU A 24 -6.86 -10.12 -21.66
N CYS A 25 -6.32 -11.34 -21.58
CA CYS A 25 -6.79 -12.46 -22.37
C CYS A 25 -8.13 -13.00 -21.85
N LYS A 26 -8.98 -13.50 -22.77
CA LYS A 26 -10.32 -14.06 -22.46
C LYS A 26 -10.29 -15.16 -21.39
N GLU A 27 -9.23 -15.95 -21.36
CA GLU A 27 -9.04 -17.02 -20.37
C GLU A 27 -8.79 -16.49 -18.95
N ALA A 28 -8.12 -15.33 -18.81
CA ALA A 28 -7.86 -14.72 -17.51
C ALA A 28 -9.11 -14.01 -16.96
N LEU A 29 -9.93 -13.42 -17.83
CA LEU A 29 -11.21 -12.82 -17.45
C LEU A 29 -12.18 -13.84 -16.84
N GLY A 30 -12.19 -15.07 -17.36
CA GLY A 30 -13.03 -16.15 -16.80
C GLY A 30 -12.56 -16.70 -15.45
N LYS A 31 -11.38 -16.31 -14.97
CA LYS A 31 -10.74 -16.78 -13.73
C LYS A 31 -10.59 -15.69 -12.67
N SER A 32 -11.18 -14.51 -12.88
CA SER A 32 -11.05 -13.34 -11.99
C SER A 32 -9.61 -12.89 -11.68
N LEU A 33 -8.62 -13.32 -12.49
CA LEU A 33 -7.20 -13.02 -12.26
C LEU A 33 -6.88 -11.53 -12.37
N LEU A 34 -7.68 -10.80 -13.16
CA LEU A 34 -7.60 -9.36 -13.29
C LEU A 34 -7.95 -8.66 -11.97
N ASP A 35 -8.98 -9.14 -11.27
CA ASP A 35 -9.44 -8.57 -10.00
C ASP A 35 -8.45 -8.87 -8.87
N GLU A 36 -7.87 -10.08 -8.86
CA GLU A 36 -6.81 -10.46 -7.92
C GLU A 36 -5.56 -9.59 -8.10
N TYR A 37 -5.10 -9.40 -9.34
CA TYR A 37 -3.95 -8.55 -9.63
C TYR A 37 -4.22 -7.08 -9.29
N HIS A 38 -5.42 -6.57 -9.62
CA HIS A 38 -5.84 -5.23 -9.24
C HIS A 38 -5.79 -5.05 -7.71
N SER A 39 -6.33 -6.02 -6.97
CA SER A 39 -6.34 -6.01 -5.50
C SER A 39 -4.92 -6.04 -4.93
N GLN A 40 -4.03 -6.86 -5.51
CA GLN A 40 -2.62 -6.90 -5.13
C GLN A 40 -1.92 -5.55 -5.37
N LYS A 41 -2.11 -4.94 -6.55
CA LYS A 41 -1.56 -3.61 -6.87
C LYS A 41 -2.10 -2.52 -5.96
N GLN A 42 -3.37 -2.60 -5.59
CA GLN A 42 -3.99 -1.65 -4.67
C GLN A 42 -3.44 -1.82 -3.25
N ALA A 43 -3.28 -3.06 -2.77
CA ALA A 43 -2.71 -3.34 -1.45
C ALA A 43 -1.25 -2.85 -1.33
N LEU A 44 -0.47 -2.96 -2.40
CA LEU A 44 0.92 -2.49 -2.46
C LEU A 44 1.05 -1.00 -2.83
N SER A 45 -0.07 -0.30 -2.98
CA SER A 45 -0.08 1.12 -3.27
C SER A 45 0.51 1.92 -2.12
N LYS A 46 1.30 2.96 -2.44
CA LYS A 46 1.85 3.89 -1.44
C LYS A 46 0.76 4.47 -0.52
N TYR A 47 -0.45 4.70 -1.04
CA TYR A 47 -1.59 5.21 -0.27
C TYR A 47 -2.07 4.18 0.75
N TYR A 48 -2.17 2.90 0.35
CA TYR A 48 -2.68 1.83 1.21
C TYR A 48 -1.68 1.49 2.31
N ILE A 49 -0.40 1.34 1.95
CA ILE A 49 0.68 1.12 2.92
C ILE A 49 0.81 2.33 3.87
N GLY A 50 0.71 3.55 3.34
CA GLY A 50 0.77 4.77 4.14
C GLY A 50 -0.33 4.85 5.19
N GLN A 51 -1.59 4.56 4.83
CA GLN A 51 -2.68 4.49 5.80
C GLN A 51 -2.53 3.32 6.77
N MET A 52 -2.06 2.16 6.30
CA MET A 52 -1.84 0.98 7.14
C MET A 52 -0.84 1.24 8.27
N ILE A 53 0.25 1.96 7.98
CA ILE A 53 1.26 2.32 8.99
C ILE A 53 0.68 3.22 10.09
N LEU A 54 -0.36 4.00 9.78
CA LEU A 54 -1.02 4.93 10.71
C LEU A 54 -2.14 4.26 11.52
N THR A 55 -2.33 2.95 11.39
CA THR A 55 -3.32 2.22 12.20
C THR A 55 -2.82 2.01 13.63
N GLU A 56 -3.73 2.01 14.61
CA GLU A 56 -3.42 1.80 16.03
C GLU A 56 -2.56 0.54 16.25
N THR A 57 -2.89 -0.57 15.59
CA THR A 57 -2.13 -1.82 15.69
C THR A 57 -0.68 -1.67 15.25
N VAL A 58 -0.41 -0.94 14.17
CA VAL A 58 0.97 -0.74 13.69
C VAL A 58 1.71 0.27 14.57
N LEU A 59 1.03 1.35 15.01
CA LEU A 59 1.59 2.31 15.96
C LEU A 59 1.98 1.63 17.28
N ASP A 60 1.17 0.71 17.80
CA ASP A 60 1.47 -0.08 18.99
C ASP A 60 2.71 -0.97 18.81
N VAL A 61 2.86 -1.58 17.63
CA VAL A 61 4.05 -2.36 17.30
C VAL A 61 5.29 -1.46 17.28
N ILE A 62 5.21 -0.31 16.61
CA ILE A 62 6.32 0.67 16.57
C ILE A 62 6.69 1.11 17.99
N LYS A 63 5.69 1.48 18.81
CA LYS A 63 5.89 1.86 20.22
C LYS A 63 6.60 0.78 21.02
N ARG A 64 6.19 -0.48 20.87
CA ARG A 64 6.83 -1.62 21.56
C ARG A 64 8.29 -1.79 21.14
N GLU A 65 8.57 -1.71 19.84
CA GLU A 65 9.93 -1.84 19.34
C GLU A 65 10.83 -0.68 19.79
N LEU A 66 10.31 0.56 19.78
CA LEU A 66 11.02 1.73 20.29
C LEU A 66 11.33 1.60 21.79
N LYS A 67 10.35 1.19 22.61
CA LYS A 67 10.57 0.96 24.06
C LYS A 67 11.65 -0.08 24.34
N ARG A 68 11.77 -1.10 23.49
CA ARG A 68 12.83 -2.12 23.59
C ARG A 68 14.21 -1.53 23.31
N LEU A 69 14.31 -0.63 22.33
CA LEU A 69 15.56 0.03 21.94
C LEU A 69 15.96 1.15 22.91
N THR A 70 15.00 1.84 23.52
CA THR A 70 15.21 2.96 24.44
C THR A 70 14.48 2.73 25.77
N PRO A 71 15.04 1.91 26.69
CA PRO A 71 14.44 1.64 27.99
C PRO A 71 14.28 2.92 28.82
N GLY A 72 13.12 3.08 29.47
CA GLY A 72 12.85 4.20 30.39
C GLY A 72 12.28 5.46 29.74
N VAL A 73 12.16 5.51 28.41
CA VAL A 73 11.51 6.61 27.69
C VAL A 73 10.01 6.34 27.57
N LYS A 74 9.19 7.33 27.93
CA LYS A 74 7.74 7.31 27.65
C LYS A 74 7.54 7.80 26.22
N ILE A 75 6.80 7.03 25.44
CA ILE A 75 6.47 7.32 24.05
C ILE A 75 4.99 6.97 23.88
N GLU A 76 4.19 7.90 23.39
CA GLU A 76 2.78 7.71 23.08
C GLU A 76 2.52 7.52 21.58
N ASN A 77 1.39 6.88 21.23
CA ASN A 77 1.08 6.60 19.83
C ASN A 77 0.87 7.88 19.03
N ASP A 78 0.29 8.91 19.65
CA ASP A 78 0.07 10.23 19.02
C ASP A 78 1.39 10.88 18.59
N GLU A 79 2.44 10.77 19.41
CA GLU A 79 3.78 11.29 19.08
C GLU A 79 4.40 10.54 17.90
N ILE A 80 4.23 9.22 17.86
CA ILE A 80 4.70 8.37 16.74
C ILE A 80 3.93 8.72 15.45
N GLU A 81 2.61 8.89 15.56
CA GLU A 81 1.76 9.24 14.44
C GLU A 81 2.13 10.62 13.87
N GLU A 82 2.39 11.60 14.72
CA GLU A 82 2.79 12.95 14.33
C GLU A 82 4.10 12.94 13.52
N VAL A 83 5.12 12.23 14.01
CA VAL A 83 6.41 12.07 13.29
C VAL A 83 6.19 11.37 11.95
N LEU A 84 5.37 10.31 11.91
CA LEU A 84 5.08 9.60 10.68
C LEU A 84 4.39 10.51 9.65
N ARG A 85 3.41 11.32 10.07
CA ARG A 85 2.65 12.21 9.17
C ARG A 85 3.47 13.41 8.70
N SER A 86 4.32 13.96 9.56
CA SER A 86 5.00 15.23 9.31
C SER A 86 6.35 15.04 8.63
N ASP A 87 7.11 14.04 9.07
CA ASP A 87 8.53 13.93 8.71
C ASP A 87 8.84 12.75 7.78
N ILE A 88 8.04 11.68 7.83
CA ILE A 88 8.35 10.42 7.14
C ILE A 88 7.47 10.22 5.90
N ILE A 89 6.15 10.35 6.06
CA ILE A 89 5.20 10.10 4.98
C ILE A 89 5.07 11.37 4.14
N LYS A 90 5.34 11.23 2.84
CA LYS A 90 5.16 12.34 1.89
C LYS A 90 3.70 12.79 1.87
N ARG A 91 3.48 14.11 1.81
CA ARG A 91 2.12 14.70 1.78
C ARG A 91 1.24 14.13 0.67
N ASP A 92 1.82 13.84 -0.50
CA ASP A 92 1.10 13.25 -1.63
C ASP A 92 0.59 11.83 -1.38
N VAL A 93 1.02 11.15 -0.32
CA VAL A 93 0.52 9.82 0.11
C VAL A 93 -0.68 9.95 1.06
N LEU A 94 -0.78 11.06 1.79
CA LEU A 94 -1.83 11.32 2.77
C LEU A 94 -3.04 12.04 2.16
N GLU A 95 -2.84 12.72 1.05
CA GLU A 95 -3.83 13.58 0.40
C GLU A 95 -4.32 13.00 -0.94
N GLY A 96 -5.50 13.46 -1.37
CA GLY A 96 -6.12 13.09 -2.65
C GLY A 96 -7.04 11.86 -2.58
N ASP A 97 -7.81 11.66 -3.64
CA ASP A 97 -8.90 10.66 -3.68
C ASP A 97 -8.43 9.25 -3.33
N LYS A 98 -7.24 8.86 -3.80
CA LYS A 98 -6.66 7.53 -3.51
C LYS A 98 -6.27 7.34 -2.04
N ALA A 99 -5.86 8.41 -1.35
CA ALA A 99 -5.56 8.36 0.07
C ALA A 99 -6.85 8.28 0.90
N VAL A 100 -7.90 9.00 0.49
CA VAL A 100 -9.24 8.94 1.11
C VAL A 100 -9.84 7.54 0.98
N ASP A 101 -9.73 6.92 -0.20
CA ASP A 101 -10.23 5.57 -0.43
C ASP A 101 -9.44 4.53 0.37
N ALA A 102 -8.12 4.66 0.44
CA ALA A 102 -7.28 3.81 1.29
C ALA A 102 -7.68 3.92 2.77
N LYS A 103 -7.95 5.13 3.26
CA LYS A 103 -8.33 5.38 4.64
C LYS A 103 -9.64 4.67 5.00
N LYS A 104 -10.68 4.80 4.16
CA LYS A 104 -11.97 4.10 4.33
C LYS A 104 -11.79 2.58 4.43
N ASN A 105 -10.95 2.00 3.58
CA ASN A 105 -10.70 0.56 3.58
C ASN A 105 -9.94 0.10 4.85
N SER A 106 -8.97 0.88 5.34
CA SER A 106 -8.27 0.57 6.59
C SER A 106 -9.16 0.71 7.83
N GLU A 107 -10.16 1.61 7.80
CA GLU A 107 -11.11 1.80 8.91
C GLU A 107 -12.18 0.69 8.95
N SER A 108 -12.54 0.11 7.81
CA SER A 108 -13.52 -0.98 7.72
C SER A 108 -13.02 -2.32 8.29
N CYS A 109 -11.74 -2.40 8.67
CA CYS A 109 -11.11 -3.59 9.23
C CYS A 109 -10.99 -3.55 10.77
N LYS A 110 -11.60 -2.54 11.42
CA LYS A 110 -11.73 -2.43 12.89
C LYS A 110 -12.78 -3.39 13.45
#